data_AF-A0A2N9GUN5-F1
#
_entry.id   AF-A0A2N9GUN5-F1
#
_cell.length_a   1.000
_cell.length_b   1.000
_cell.length_c   1.000
_cell.angle_alpha   90.00
_cell.angle_beta   90.00
_cell.angle_gamma   90.00
#
_symmetry.space_group_name_H-M   'P 1'
#
loop_
_entity.id
_entity.type
_entity.pdbx_description
1 polymer ?
#
loop_
_entity_poly.entity_id
_entity_poly.type
_entity_poly.pdbx_seq_one_letter_code
_entity_poly.pdbx_strand_id
1 'polypeptide(L)'
;MSSPPQIDFKLFKNYVKTLGIESKSLLCLDIPTRWNSTYVMLESAVKFEKVFLRMDFEDEAYNSYFYKQQNSGGQQKSGVPGGLGAPDASDFQDCRLFVGFLKLFYNATKKFSGSLYVTSNTFFDEIYIIQSKILDLKDSSKDNLLKQMATSMHLKFEKYWGEGNKINPLLYVAVVLDPRKKLTFLKFCFSRLYGSEKAAVKIANVRDVLTKLFDYYASIHSPNVEVESVSEKSTMTTDVDMSETNPYASMDSEYDLYLEAEQSMGCNNELDKFLAENCEGRKDVNFDVLLWWKTNSGRYQVLSKMARDVLAVPVSTVASESAFSTGGRILDPFRSSLSPDMVQVLVCSQNWLKSSVPISLRNAMDEVELLQEEYDFAFLESETSGTSSVGSSSSA
;
A
#
# COMPACT_ATOMS: atom_id res chain seq x y z
N MET A 1 -20.36 -30.64 4.23
CA MET A 1 -19.87 -29.38 4.81
C MET A 1 -21.07 -28.45 4.86
N SER A 2 -21.71 -28.35 6.01
CA SER A 2 -22.85 -27.44 6.17
C SER A 2 -22.29 -26.03 6.28
N SER A 3 -22.67 -25.15 5.36
CA SER A 3 -22.41 -23.72 5.48
C SER A 3 -22.88 -23.25 6.87
N PRO A 4 -22.16 -22.32 7.54
CA PRO A 4 -22.70 -21.69 8.74
C PRO A 4 -24.09 -21.14 8.40
N PRO A 5 -25.07 -21.16 9.35
CA PRO A 5 -26.33 -20.51 9.11
C PRO A 5 -25.99 -19.08 8.75
N GLN A 6 -26.35 -18.68 7.53
CA GLN A 6 -26.51 -17.28 7.25
C GLN A 6 -27.42 -16.79 8.37
N ILE A 7 -26.88 -15.96 9.26
CA ILE A 7 -27.68 -15.15 10.16
C ILE A 7 -28.85 -14.66 9.30
N ASP A 8 -30.10 -14.96 9.67
CA ASP A 8 -31.22 -14.47 8.87
C ASP A 8 -31.07 -12.96 8.82
N PHE A 9 -30.64 -12.48 7.66
CA PHE A 9 -30.18 -11.11 7.52
C PHE A 9 -31.34 -10.14 7.70
N LYS A 10 -32.58 -10.61 7.46
CA LYS A 10 -33.80 -9.86 7.78
C LYS A 10 -33.98 -9.75 9.28
N LEU A 11 -33.81 -10.85 10.01
CA LEU A 11 -33.91 -10.87 11.46
C LEU A 11 -32.83 -9.99 12.10
N PHE A 12 -31.59 -10.09 11.64
CA PHE A 12 -30.49 -9.22 12.06
C PHE A 12 -30.79 -7.75 11.81
N LYS A 13 -31.25 -7.40 10.60
CA LYS A 13 -31.69 -6.02 10.28
C LYS A 13 -32.82 -5.54 11.18
N ASN A 14 -33.75 -6.42 11.58
CA ASN A 14 -34.80 -6.07 12.52
C ASN A 14 -34.20 -5.75 13.90
N TYR A 15 -33.27 -6.55 14.41
CA TYR A 15 -32.58 -6.24 15.66
C TYR A 15 -31.78 -4.93 15.60
N VAL A 16 -31.08 -4.66 14.49
CA VAL A 16 -30.36 -3.39 14.26
C VAL A 16 -31.31 -2.20 14.37
N LYS A 17 -32.51 -2.28 13.74
CA LYS A 17 -33.55 -1.25 13.81
C LYS A 17 -34.12 -1.11 15.22
N THR A 18 -34.47 -2.22 15.88
CA THR A 18 -35.05 -2.23 17.23
C THR A 18 -34.09 -1.65 18.26
N LEU A 19 -32.79 -1.91 18.12
CA LEU A 19 -31.75 -1.38 19.00
C LEU A 19 -31.28 0.04 18.64
N GLY A 20 -31.84 0.65 17.59
CA GLY A 20 -31.53 2.02 17.18
C GLY A 20 -30.08 2.23 16.75
N ILE A 21 -29.44 1.22 16.15
CA ILE A 21 -28.03 1.32 15.72
C ILE A 21 -27.96 2.09 14.41
N GLU A 22 -27.42 3.30 14.44
CA GLU A 22 -27.31 4.23 13.29
C GLU A 22 -26.12 3.92 12.34
N SER A 23 -25.58 2.70 12.40
CA SER A 23 -24.45 2.30 11.54
C SER A 23 -24.94 1.97 10.13
N LYS A 24 -24.30 2.56 9.11
CA LYS A 24 -24.51 2.20 7.70
C LYS A 24 -23.70 0.97 7.25
N SER A 25 -22.83 0.44 8.11
CA SER A 25 -21.96 -0.70 7.78
C SER A 25 -22.77 -1.99 7.62
N LEU A 26 -22.30 -2.91 6.78
CA LEU A 26 -22.87 -4.26 6.64
C LEU A 26 -21.91 -5.28 7.26
N LEU A 27 -22.46 -6.40 7.75
CA LEU A 27 -21.63 -7.54 8.14
C LEU A 27 -21.03 -8.16 6.87
N CYS A 28 -19.72 -8.37 6.87
CA CYS A 28 -19.00 -9.06 5.80
C CYS A 28 -18.25 -10.26 6.39
N LEU A 29 -18.12 -11.34 5.63
CA LEU A 29 -17.37 -12.51 6.04
C LEU A 29 -15.89 -12.36 5.72
N ASP A 30 -15.04 -13.00 6.54
CA ASP A 30 -13.62 -13.11 6.25
C ASP A 30 -13.40 -13.96 4.99
N ILE A 31 -12.54 -13.47 4.10
CA ILE A 31 -12.15 -14.13 2.86
C ILE A 31 -10.67 -14.47 2.98
N PRO A 32 -10.28 -15.73 3.23
CA PRO A 32 -8.90 -16.10 3.56
C PRO A 32 -7.85 -15.70 2.51
N THR A 33 -8.26 -15.50 1.25
CA THR A 33 -7.39 -15.07 0.16
C THR A 33 -7.23 -13.55 0.07
N ARG A 34 -8.03 -12.76 0.81
CA ARG A 34 -7.97 -11.29 0.86
C ARG A 34 -7.40 -10.85 2.20
N TRP A 35 -6.12 -10.49 2.20
CA TRP A 35 -5.38 -9.96 3.36
C TRP A 35 -6.04 -8.89 4.26
N ASN A 36 -7.03 -8.12 3.76
CA ASN A 36 -7.72 -7.08 4.54
C ASN A 36 -9.11 -7.51 5.08
N SER A 37 -9.66 -8.64 4.64
CA SER A 37 -11.05 -9.02 4.97
C SER A 37 -11.27 -9.23 6.46
N THR A 38 -10.28 -9.78 7.16
CA THR A 38 -10.40 -10.03 8.61
C THR A 38 -10.55 -8.73 9.38
N TYR A 39 -9.79 -7.70 8.99
CA TYR A 39 -9.92 -6.37 9.59
C TYR A 39 -11.31 -5.78 9.35
N VAL A 40 -11.79 -5.80 8.10
CA VAL A 40 -13.09 -5.23 7.73
C VAL A 40 -14.24 -5.97 8.43
N MET A 41 -14.16 -7.30 8.50
CA MET A 41 -15.13 -8.13 9.23
C MET A 41 -15.19 -7.74 10.70
N LEU A 42 -14.05 -7.69 11.39
CA LEU A 42 -14.01 -7.39 12.82
C LEU A 42 -14.41 -5.93 13.10
N GLU A 43 -13.97 -4.98 12.29
CA GLU A 43 -14.35 -3.56 12.44
C GLU A 43 -15.86 -3.37 12.28
N SER A 44 -16.50 -4.12 11.37
CA SER A 44 -17.95 -4.11 11.19
C SER A 44 -18.66 -4.83 12.35
N ALA A 45 -18.22 -6.04 12.70
CA ALA A 45 -18.84 -6.85 13.75
C ALA A 45 -18.89 -6.14 15.11
N VAL A 46 -17.82 -5.41 15.48
CA VAL A 46 -17.75 -4.64 16.73
C VAL A 46 -18.86 -3.57 16.82
N LYS A 47 -19.29 -2.98 15.69
CA LYS A 47 -20.39 -1.99 15.66
C LYS A 47 -21.75 -2.61 16.02
N PHE A 48 -21.87 -3.93 15.89
CA PHE A 48 -23.09 -4.70 16.09
C PHE A 48 -23.05 -5.60 17.33
N GLU A 49 -22.09 -5.43 18.25
CA GLU A 49 -21.97 -6.19 19.52
C GLU A 49 -23.32 -6.37 20.23
N LYS A 50 -24.09 -5.28 20.40
CA LYS A 50 -25.40 -5.32 21.07
C LYS A 50 -26.42 -6.22 20.35
N VAL A 51 -26.34 -6.32 19.03
CA VAL A 51 -27.22 -7.19 18.24
C VAL A 51 -26.88 -8.65 18.51
N PHE A 52 -25.59 -9.00 18.46
CA PHE A 52 -25.14 -10.36 18.72
C PHE A 52 -25.51 -10.84 20.12
N LEU A 53 -25.29 -9.99 21.14
CA LEU A 53 -25.67 -10.30 22.52
C LEU A 53 -27.19 -10.44 22.70
N ARG A 54 -27.99 -9.64 21.97
CA ARG A 54 -29.46 -9.73 22.03
C ARG A 54 -29.98 -10.98 21.33
N MET A 55 -29.41 -11.33 20.18
CA MET A 55 -29.74 -12.55 19.45
C MET A 55 -29.40 -13.79 20.25
N ASP A 56 -28.27 -13.82 20.95
CA ASP A 56 -27.94 -14.94 21.84
C ASP A 56 -28.98 -15.15 22.96
N PHE A 57 -29.57 -14.05 23.45
CA PHE A 57 -30.59 -14.09 24.49
C PHE A 57 -32.00 -14.43 23.96
N GLU A 58 -32.38 -13.95 22.77
CA GLU A 58 -33.78 -14.01 22.28
C GLU A 58 -34.02 -14.99 21.14
N ASP A 59 -32.99 -15.33 20.37
CA ASP A 59 -33.12 -16.16 19.16
C ASP A 59 -32.64 -17.60 19.44
N GLU A 60 -33.61 -18.49 19.65
CA GLU A 60 -33.37 -19.92 19.90
C GLU A 60 -32.65 -20.61 18.73
N ALA A 61 -32.85 -20.16 17.49
CA ALA A 61 -32.15 -20.72 16.33
C ALA A 61 -30.67 -20.31 16.31
N TYR A 62 -30.38 -19.04 16.63
CA TYR A 62 -29.02 -18.53 16.77
C TYR A 62 -28.28 -19.22 17.92
N ASN A 63 -28.91 -19.26 19.10
CA ASN A 63 -28.36 -19.87 20.30
C ASN A 63 -28.10 -21.38 20.11
N SER A 64 -29.08 -22.13 19.59
CA SER A 64 -28.97 -23.59 19.39
C SER A 64 -27.89 -23.99 18.37
N TYR A 65 -27.52 -23.13 17.43
CA TYR A 65 -26.42 -23.39 16.51
C TYR A 65 -25.08 -23.53 17.25
N PHE A 66 -24.79 -22.60 18.16
CA PHE A 66 -23.54 -22.64 18.94
C PHE A 66 -23.52 -23.81 19.94
N TYR A 67 -24.66 -24.16 20.55
CA TYR A 67 -24.78 -25.35 21.39
C TYR A 67 -24.56 -26.67 20.63
N LYS A 68 -25.05 -26.79 19.40
CA LYS A 68 -24.83 -27.99 18.56
C LYS A 68 -23.36 -28.16 18.19
N GLN A 69 -22.61 -27.08 18.01
CA GLN A 69 -21.17 -27.14 17.74
C GLN A 69 -20.34 -27.52 18.96
N GLN A 70 -20.78 -27.17 20.17
CA GLN A 70 -20.13 -27.60 21.42
C GLN A 70 -20.26 -29.10 21.66
N ASN A 71 -21.42 -29.68 21.35
CA ASN A 71 -21.72 -31.10 21.64
C ASN A 71 -21.35 -32.07 20.49
N SER A 72 -21.13 -31.54 19.28
CA SER A 72 -20.66 -32.36 18.15
C SER A 72 -19.15 -32.52 18.25
N GLY A 73 -18.68 -33.61 18.87
CA GLY A 73 -17.26 -34.01 18.97
C GLY A 73 -16.58 -34.32 17.63
N GLY A 74 -16.73 -33.46 16.63
CA GLY A 74 -16.04 -33.55 15.34
C GLY A 74 -14.53 -33.52 15.55
N GLN A 75 -13.84 -34.44 14.87
CA GLN A 75 -12.39 -34.67 14.97
C GLN A 75 -11.59 -33.39 15.21
N GLN A 76 -10.77 -33.42 16.25
CA GLN A 76 -9.75 -32.43 16.58
C GLN A 76 -8.93 -32.10 15.33
N LYS A 77 -9.21 -30.96 14.68
CA LYS A 77 -8.20 -30.32 13.85
C LYS A 77 -7.18 -29.73 14.83
N SER A 78 -5.98 -30.29 14.85
CA SER A 78 -4.88 -29.85 15.71
C SER A 78 -4.77 -28.33 15.72
N GLY A 79 -5.05 -27.71 16.89
CA GLY A 79 -4.81 -26.29 17.14
C GLY A 79 -6.01 -25.39 17.41
N VAL A 80 -7.27 -25.87 17.35
CA VAL A 80 -8.45 -25.04 17.67
C VAL A 80 -9.16 -25.60 18.91
N PRO A 81 -9.30 -24.83 20.02
CA PRO A 81 -10.09 -25.26 21.18
C PRO A 81 -11.56 -25.46 20.80
N GLY A 82 -12.21 -26.48 21.36
CA GLY A 82 -13.59 -26.85 21.02
C GLY A 82 -14.63 -25.77 21.36
N GLY A 83 -15.64 -25.65 20.49
CA GLY A 83 -16.98 -25.09 20.76
C GLY A 83 -17.04 -23.74 21.49
N LEU A 84 -16.69 -22.65 20.81
CA LEU A 84 -16.54 -21.33 21.45
C LEU A 84 -17.85 -20.63 21.89
N GLY A 85 -19.04 -21.24 21.74
CA GLY A 85 -20.29 -20.56 22.10
C GLY A 85 -20.59 -19.36 21.18
N ALA A 86 -21.68 -18.64 21.44
CA ALA A 86 -21.93 -17.36 20.78
C ALA A 86 -20.95 -16.30 21.28
N PRO A 87 -20.53 -15.32 20.45
CA PRO A 87 -19.59 -14.28 20.88
C PRO A 87 -20.13 -13.49 22.07
N ASP A 88 -19.35 -13.44 23.15
CA ASP A 88 -19.73 -12.75 24.37
C ASP A 88 -19.04 -11.37 24.50
N ALA A 89 -19.34 -10.65 25.58
CA ALA A 89 -18.77 -9.32 25.82
C ALA A 89 -17.22 -9.31 25.95
N SER A 90 -16.63 -10.43 26.40
CA SER A 90 -15.17 -10.60 26.46
C SER A 90 -14.60 -10.75 25.06
N ASP A 91 -15.24 -11.56 24.19
CA ASP A 91 -14.83 -11.72 22.80
C ASP A 91 -14.85 -10.38 22.04
N PHE A 92 -15.89 -9.56 22.24
CA PHE A 92 -15.95 -8.23 21.62
C PHE A 92 -14.91 -7.26 22.17
N GLN A 93 -14.51 -7.42 23.44
CA GLN A 93 -13.42 -6.63 24.00
C GLN A 93 -12.08 -7.00 23.36
N ASP A 94 -11.82 -8.29 23.17
CA ASP A 94 -10.63 -8.77 22.46
C ASP A 94 -10.67 -8.33 20.98
N CYS A 95 -11.82 -8.41 20.33
CA CYS A 95 -12.02 -7.92 18.95
C CYS A 95 -11.66 -6.43 18.81
N ARG A 96 -12.07 -5.58 19.75
CA ARG A 96 -11.71 -4.15 19.74
C ARG A 96 -10.20 -3.94 19.79
N LEU A 97 -9.49 -4.72 20.60
CA LEU A 97 -8.03 -4.69 20.68
C LEU A 97 -7.41 -5.14 19.35
N PHE A 98 -7.92 -6.21 18.75
CA PHE A 98 -7.47 -6.69 17.44
C PHE A 98 -7.71 -5.69 16.32
N VAL A 99 -8.89 -5.09 16.25
CA VAL A 99 -9.23 -4.07 15.24
C VAL A 99 -8.26 -2.90 15.31
N GLY A 100 -7.97 -2.40 16.53
CA GLY A 100 -7.02 -1.29 16.70
C GLY A 100 -5.63 -1.60 16.13
N PHE A 101 -5.19 -2.85 16.28
CA PHE A 101 -3.89 -3.28 15.80
C PHE A 101 -3.89 -3.63 14.29
N LEU A 102 -4.87 -4.39 13.82
CA LEU A 102 -5.05 -4.72 12.39
C LEU A 102 -5.24 -3.47 11.53
N LYS A 103 -5.81 -2.39 12.10
CA LYS A 103 -5.93 -1.09 11.45
C LYS A 103 -4.59 -0.52 10.97
N LEU A 104 -3.50 -0.79 11.70
CA LEU A 104 -2.16 -0.35 11.30
C LEU A 104 -1.73 -1.02 9.99
N PHE A 105 -1.95 -2.32 9.87
CA PHE A 105 -1.65 -3.08 8.65
C PHE A 105 -2.58 -2.67 7.51
N TYR A 106 -3.87 -2.50 7.80
CA TYR A 106 -4.84 -2.04 6.82
C TYR A 106 -4.44 -0.68 6.21
N ASN A 107 -4.07 0.28 7.07
CA ASN A 107 -3.62 1.60 6.63
C ASN A 107 -2.30 1.54 5.85
N ALA A 108 -1.33 0.74 6.29
CA ALA A 108 -0.07 0.53 5.59
C ALA A 108 -0.30 -0.08 4.20
N THR A 109 -1.14 -1.12 4.12
CA THR A 109 -1.57 -1.76 2.86
C THR A 109 -2.23 -0.75 1.93
N LYS A 110 -3.15 0.07 2.44
CA LYS A 110 -3.81 1.13 1.65
C LYS A 110 -2.80 2.13 1.11
N LYS A 111 -1.81 2.51 1.92
CA LYS A 111 -0.74 3.42 1.49
C LYS A 111 0.17 2.81 0.42
N PHE A 112 0.60 1.55 0.59
CA PHE A 112 1.47 0.85 -0.35
C PHE A 112 0.79 0.54 -1.67
N SER A 113 -0.54 0.41 -1.66
CA SER A 113 -1.34 0.15 -2.86
C SER A 113 -1.62 1.42 -3.67
N GLY A 114 -1.21 2.60 -3.21
CA GLY A 114 -1.38 3.84 -3.95
C GLY A 114 -0.69 3.82 -5.32
N SER A 115 -1.40 4.30 -6.34
CA SER A 115 -0.90 4.43 -7.72
C SER A 115 -0.67 5.88 -8.16
N LEU A 116 -1.21 6.85 -7.41
CA LEU A 116 -1.26 8.27 -7.80
C LEU A 116 -0.23 9.15 -7.11
N TYR A 117 0.59 8.54 -6.27
CA TYR A 117 1.66 9.21 -5.53
C TYR A 117 2.79 8.22 -5.34
N VAL A 118 3.99 8.73 -5.07
CA VAL A 118 5.16 7.90 -4.80
C VAL A 118 4.93 7.11 -3.51
N THR A 119 5.01 5.78 -3.60
CA THR A 119 4.86 4.90 -2.44
C THR A 119 6.21 4.51 -1.84
N SER A 120 7.25 4.39 -2.67
CA SER A 120 8.58 3.89 -2.29
C SER A 120 9.28 4.73 -1.22
N ASN A 121 9.21 6.05 -1.29
CA ASN A 121 9.82 6.92 -0.28
C ASN A 121 9.14 6.83 1.10
N THR A 122 7.87 6.43 1.17
CA THR A 122 7.10 6.34 2.43
C THR A 122 7.04 4.93 3.02
N PHE A 123 7.54 3.93 2.29
CA PHE A 123 7.43 2.52 2.70
C PHE A 123 7.92 2.29 4.13
N PHE A 124 9.07 2.89 4.46
CA PHE A 124 9.73 2.63 5.73
C PHE A 124 9.04 3.32 6.91
N ASP A 125 8.24 4.35 6.67
CA ASP A 125 7.45 5.00 7.73
C ASP A 125 6.47 3.99 8.32
N GLU A 126 5.76 3.27 7.44
CA GLU A 126 4.77 2.25 7.82
C GLU A 126 5.44 1.01 8.41
N ILE A 127 6.55 0.54 7.80
CA ILE A 127 7.31 -0.60 8.33
C ILE A 127 7.86 -0.30 9.73
N TYR A 128 8.37 0.91 9.95
CA TYR A 128 8.86 1.36 11.25
C TYR A 128 7.72 1.37 12.28
N ILE A 129 6.56 1.95 11.95
CA ILE A 129 5.40 2.00 12.86
C ILE A 129 4.94 0.58 13.23
N ILE A 130 4.80 -0.30 12.23
CA ILE A 130 4.40 -1.69 12.45
C ILE A 130 5.40 -2.41 13.36
N GLN A 131 6.70 -2.33 13.06
CA GLN A 131 7.72 -3.01 13.85
C GLN A 131 7.77 -2.48 15.29
N SER A 132 7.76 -1.16 15.48
CA SER A 132 7.72 -0.56 16.82
C SER A 132 6.49 -1.01 17.60
N LYS A 133 5.30 -1.05 16.99
CA LYS A 133 4.08 -1.48 17.69
C LYS A 133 4.08 -2.96 18.06
N ILE A 134 4.63 -3.81 17.21
CA ILE A 134 4.82 -5.23 17.53
C ILE A 134 5.77 -5.38 18.73
N LEU A 135 6.89 -4.66 18.74
CA LEU A 135 7.86 -4.70 19.83
C LEU A 135 7.28 -4.15 21.13
N ASP A 136 6.60 -2.99 21.09
CA ASP A 136 5.93 -2.40 22.25
C ASP A 136 4.93 -3.39 22.88
N LEU A 137 4.11 -4.07 22.07
CA LEU A 137 3.14 -5.06 22.57
C LEU A 137 3.82 -6.32 23.11
N LYS A 138 4.88 -6.78 22.45
CA LYS A 138 5.63 -7.96 22.88
C LYS A 138 6.32 -7.73 24.24
N ASP A 139 6.89 -6.55 24.45
CA ASP A 139 7.73 -6.29 25.62
C ASP A 139 6.95 -5.64 26.77
N SER A 140 5.93 -4.84 26.48
CA SER A 140 5.23 -4.00 27.47
C SER A 140 3.77 -4.36 27.74
N SER A 141 3.17 -5.31 27.01
CA SER A 141 1.77 -5.70 27.24
C SER A 141 1.60 -6.44 28.57
N LYS A 142 0.60 -6.03 29.36
CA LYS A 142 0.14 -6.75 30.56
C LYS A 142 -0.78 -7.92 30.21
N ASP A 143 -1.39 -7.89 29.03
CA ASP A 143 -2.26 -8.94 28.52
C ASP A 143 -1.42 -10.05 27.88
N ASN A 144 -1.56 -11.26 28.42
CA ASN A 144 -0.82 -12.43 27.97
C ASN A 144 -1.23 -12.90 26.55
N LEU A 145 -2.50 -12.74 26.17
CA LEU A 145 -2.98 -13.09 24.83
C LEU A 145 -2.32 -12.18 23.79
N LEU A 146 -2.36 -10.87 24.02
CA LEU A 146 -1.71 -9.89 23.14
C LEU A 146 -0.20 -10.10 23.05
N LYS A 147 0.45 -10.44 24.17
CA LYS A 147 1.89 -10.71 24.21
C LYS A 147 2.26 -11.95 23.38
N GLN A 148 1.50 -13.03 23.50
CA GLN A 148 1.70 -14.25 22.71
C GLN A 148 1.51 -13.97 21.22
N MET A 149 0.46 -13.23 20.86
CA MET A 149 0.22 -12.86 19.46
C MET A 149 1.29 -11.95 18.89
N ALA A 150 1.68 -10.89 19.61
CA ALA A 150 2.76 -10.01 19.21
C ALA A 150 4.07 -10.80 19.01
N THR A 151 4.32 -11.82 19.84
CA THR A 151 5.47 -12.73 19.68
C THR A 151 5.37 -13.52 18.37
N SER A 152 4.23 -14.15 18.09
CA SER A 152 4.02 -14.88 16.83
C SER A 152 4.14 -13.99 15.60
N MET A 153 3.64 -12.76 15.69
CA MET A 153 3.73 -11.77 14.62
C MET A 153 5.14 -11.26 14.40
N HIS A 154 5.88 -11.00 15.47
CA HIS A 154 7.29 -10.65 15.40
C HIS A 154 8.10 -11.76 14.71
N LEU A 155 7.85 -13.03 15.03
CA LEU A 155 8.51 -14.16 14.36
C LEU A 155 8.21 -14.20 12.86
N LYS A 156 6.98 -13.91 12.45
CA LYS A 156 6.62 -13.81 11.02
C LYS A 156 7.28 -12.59 10.38
N PHE A 157 7.26 -11.44 11.03
CA PHE A 157 7.90 -10.22 10.55
C PHE A 157 9.40 -10.47 10.28
N GLU A 158 10.10 -11.05 11.25
CA GLU A 158 11.52 -11.41 11.12
C GLU A 158 11.77 -12.49 10.06
N LYS A 159 10.85 -13.45 9.91
CA LYS A 159 10.94 -14.44 8.83
C LYS A 159 10.99 -13.77 7.45
N TYR A 160 10.13 -12.77 7.19
CA TYR A 160 10.04 -12.12 5.88
C TYR A 160 11.05 -10.97 5.71
N TRP A 161 11.25 -10.14 6.73
CA TRP A 161 12.03 -8.90 6.63
C TRP A 161 13.44 -8.99 7.23
N GLY A 162 13.72 -9.97 8.10
CA GLY A 162 15.05 -10.34 8.60
C GLY A 162 15.84 -9.19 9.21
N GLU A 163 15.31 -8.54 10.24
CA GLU A 163 15.82 -7.30 10.85
C GLU A 163 16.08 -6.20 9.81
N GLY A 164 15.33 -6.19 8.70
CA GLY A 164 15.54 -5.27 7.57
C GLY A 164 16.67 -5.65 6.62
N ASN A 165 17.37 -6.78 6.81
CA ASN A 165 18.42 -7.27 5.90
C ASN A 165 17.85 -7.98 4.67
N LYS A 166 16.61 -8.49 4.74
CA LYS A 166 15.92 -9.11 3.60
C LYS A 166 15.15 -8.10 2.75
N ILE A 167 15.05 -6.85 3.22
CA ILE A 167 14.45 -5.75 2.47
C ILE A 167 15.36 -5.42 1.29
N ASN A 168 14.78 -5.27 0.10
CA ASN A 168 15.53 -4.85 -1.07
C ASN A 168 16.19 -3.48 -0.79
N PRO A 169 17.53 -3.37 -0.89
CA PRO A 169 18.24 -2.13 -0.61
C PRO A 169 17.75 -0.91 -1.39
N LEU A 170 17.19 -1.11 -2.59
CA LEU A 170 16.62 -0.03 -3.40
C LEU A 170 15.45 0.69 -2.71
N LEU A 171 14.69 0.01 -1.85
CA LEU A 171 13.63 0.65 -1.08
C LEU A 171 14.22 1.64 -0.06
N TYR A 172 15.34 1.32 0.57
CA TYR A 172 16.04 2.27 1.44
C TYR A 172 16.62 3.44 0.65
N VAL A 173 17.14 3.18 -0.55
CA VAL A 173 17.58 4.24 -1.47
C VAL A 173 16.43 5.21 -1.78
N ALA A 174 15.24 4.70 -2.09
CA ALA A 174 14.05 5.54 -2.31
C ALA A 174 13.71 6.45 -1.12
N VAL A 175 13.89 5.95 0.12
CA VAL A 175 13.71 6.76 1.34
C VAL A 175 14.78 7.85 1.45
N VAL A 176 16.04 7.53 1.11
CA VAL A 176 17.14 8.51 1.14
C VAL A 176 16.96 9.61 0.10
N LEU A 177 16.39 9.27 -1.05
CA LEU A 177 16.08 10.22 -2.12
C LEU A 177 14.87 11.11 -1.81
N ASP A 178 14.20 10.95 -0.66
CA ASP A 178 13.28 11.96 -0.15
C ASP A 178 14.08 13.07 0.56
N PRO A 179 14.07 14.32 0.04
CA PRO A 179 14.83 15.44 0.59
C PRO A 179 14.49 15.77 2.05
N ARG A 180 13.31 15.36 2.53
CA ARG A 180 12.84 15.57 3.91
C ARG A 180 13.40 14.52 4.89
N LYS A 181 13.95 13.42 4.38
CA LYS A 181 14.37 12.24 5.16
C LYS A 181 15.88 12.03 5.12
N LYS A 182 16.43 11.83 3.92
CA LYS A 182 17.84 11.48 3.68
C LYS A 182 18.33 10.31 4.56
N LEU A 183 19.65 10.11 4.66
CA LEU A 183 20.25 9.11 5.54
C LEU A 183 19.92 9.33 7.02
N THR A 184 19.68 10.58 7.43
CA THR A 184 19.38 10.96 8.82
C THR A 184 18.12 10.28 9.35
N PHE A 185 17.07 10.16 8.52
CA PHE A 185 15.83 9.48 8.90
C PHE A 185 16.05 7.98 9.13
N LEU A 186 16.74 7.30 8.20
CA LEU A 186 17.05 5.88 8.37
C LEU A 186 17.94 5.65 9.59
N LYS A 187 18.91 6.55 9.85
CA LYS A 187 19.77 6.48 11.04
C LYS A 187 18.93 6.55 12.31
N PHE A 188 18.00 7.51 12.39
CA PHE A 188 17.06 7.63 13.52
C PHE A 188 16.25 6.34 13.72
N CYS A 189 15.64 5.82 12.68
CA CYS A 189 14.80 4.61 12.76
C CYS A 189 15.62 3.36 13.12
N PHE A 190 16.75 3.12 12.46
CA PHE A 190 17.60 1.96 12.76
C PHE A 190 18.20 2.02 14.16
N SER A 191 18.62 3.21 14.63
CA SER A 191 19.13 3.36 15.99
C SER A 191 18.08 3.00 17.04
N ARG A 192 16.82 3.36 16.79
CA ARG A 192 15.72 3.07 17.71
C ARG A 192 15.27 1.60 17.68
N LEU A 193 15.34 0.94 16.52
CA LEU A 193 14.92 -0.45 16.36
C LEU A 193 16.00 -1.46 16.74
N TYR A 194 17.26 -1.19 16.38
CA TYR A 194 18.35 -2.19 16.44
C TYR A 194 19.54 -1.76 17.31
N GLY A 195 19.53 -0.54 17.84
CA GLY A 195 20.65 0.04 18.56
C GLY A 195 21.70 0.70 17.66
N SER A 196 22.54 1.54 18.25
CA SER A 196 23.46 2.43 17.50
C SER A 196 24.52 1.69 16.67
N GLU A 197 25.06 0.58 17.17
CA GLU A 197 26.10 -0.19 16.46
C GLU A 197 25.56 -0.84 15.18
N LYS A 198 24.46 -1.60 15.30
CA LYS A 198 23.78 -2.21 14.14
C LYS A 198 23.28 -1.15 13.16
N ALA A 199 22.80 -0.02 13.66
CA ALA A 199 22.35 1.09 12.83
C ALA A 199 23.48 1.66 11.97
N ALA A 200 24.68 1.83 12.53
CA ALA A 200 25.83 2.34 11.78
C ALA A 200 26.20 1.43 10.59
N VAL A 201 26.24 0.10 10.81
CA VAL A 201 26.50 -0.88 9.75
C VAL A 201 25.43 -0.83 8.66
N LYS A 202 24.15 -0.75 9.03
CA LYS A 202 23.04 -0.65 8.07
C LYS A 202 23.10 0.63 7.24
N ILE A 203 23.42 1.76 7.87
CA ILE A 203 23.56 3.05 7.16
C ILE A 203 24.75 3.02 6.20
N ALA A 204 25.87 2.41 6.60
CA ALA A 204 27.02 2.24 5.71
C ALA A 204 26.64 1.41 4.47
N ASN A 205 25.90 0.31 4.65
CA ASN A 205 25.44 -0.52 3.54
C ASN A 205 24.48 0.23 2.60
N VAL A 206 23.54 1.01 3.14
CA VAL A 206 22.63 1.82 2.31
C VAL A 206 23.41 2.90 1.55
N ARG A 207 24.41 3.52 2.18
CA ARG A 207 25.27 4.51 1.52
C ARG A 207 26.08 3.87 0.39
N ASP A 208 26.66 2.68 0.61
CA ASP A 208 27.41 1.94 -0.41
C ASP A 208 26.54 1.62 -1.64
N VAL A 209 25.31 1.13 -1.43
CA VAL A 209 24.37 0.86 -2.53
C VAL A 209 24.00 2.15 -3.27
N LEU A 210 23.73 3.23 -2.53
CA LEU A 210 23.41 4.54 -3.11
C LEU A 210 24.56 5.08 -3.97
N THR A 211 25.79 5.00 -3.48
CA THR A 211 26.99 5.44 -4.21
C THR A 211 27.21 4.60 -5.47
N LYS A 212 27.13 3.27 -5.39
CA LYS A 212 27.25 2.39 -6.56
C LYS A 212 26.19 2.68 -7.63
N LEU A 213 24.96 2.95 -7.21
CA LEU A 213 23.88 3.31 -8.12
C LEU A 213 24.15 4.67 -8.76
N PHE A 214 24.59 5.65 -7.97
CA PHE A 214 24.97 6.96 -8.48
C PHE A 214 26.12 6.87 -9.50
N ASP A 215 27.19 6.12 -9.20
CA ASP A 215 28.34 5.94 -10.09
C ASP A 215 27.92 5.33 -11.43
N TYR A 216 27.00 4.35 -11.41
CA TYR A 216 26.41 3.80 -12.61
C TYR A 216 25.67 4.86 -13.43
N TYR A 217 24.77 5.65 -12.82
CA TYR A 217 24.07 6.72 -13.51
C TYR A 217 25.03 7.81 -14.02
N ALA A 218 26.07 8.13 -13.27
CA ALA A 218 27.09 9.10 -13.65
C ALA A 218 27.88 8.61 -14.87
N SER A 219 28.19 7.30 -14.95
CA SER A 219 28.87 6.71 -16.11
C SER A 219 28.05 6.79 -17.40
N ILE A 220 26.72 6.62 -17.31
CA ILE A 220 25.82 6.65 -18.47
C ILE A 220 25.57 8.09 -18.94
N HIS A 221 25.50 9.02 -18.00
CA HIS A 221 25.15 10.41 -18.27
C HIS A 221 26.36 11.35 -18.29
N SER A 222 27.58 10.80 -18.27
CA SER A 222 28.80 11.56 -18.48
C SER A 222 28.78 12.16 -19.90
N PRO A 223 29.16 13.43 -20.10
CA PRO A 223 29.09 14.11 -21.40
C PRO A 223 29.95 13.50 -22.52
N ASN A 224 30.65 12.38 -22.27
CA ASN A 224 31.46 11.65 -23.26
C ASN A 224 30.72 10.53 -24.00
N VAL A 225 29.41 10.36 -23.82
CA VAL A 225 28.62 9.48 -24.68
C VAL A 225 27.87 10.35 -25.68
N GLU A 226 28.31 10.32 -26.93
CA GLU A 226 27.58 10.82 -28.09
C GLU A 226 26.19 10.17 -28.10
N VAL A 227 25.22 10.84 -27.49
CA VAL A 227 23.81 10.51 -27.72
C VAL A 227 23.46 11.19 -29.03
N GLU A 228 23.26 10.41 -30.09
CA GLU A 228 22.62 10.83 -31.32
C GLU A 228 21.28 11.49 -30.98
N SER A 229 21.31 12.80 -30.79
CA SER A 229 20.12 13.61 -30.84
C SER A 229 19.71 13.69 -32.31
N VAL A 230 18.67 12.93 -32.65
CA VAL A 230 17.92 13.12 -33.90
C VAL A 230 17.27 14.51 -33.80
N SER A 231 18.00 15.51 -34.24
CA SER A 231 17.48 16.84 -34.52
C SER A 231 17.81 17.12 -35.98
N GLU A 232 16.82 16.88 -36.83
CA GLU A 232 16.82 17.35 -38.21
C GLU A 232 16.91 18.88 -38.19
N LYS A 233 18.12 19.41 -38.34
CA LYS A 233 18.32 20.77 -38.83
C LYS A 233 19.18 20.71 -40.08
N SER A 234 18.47 20.89 -41.19
CA SER A 234 19.00 21.07 -42.53
C SER A 234 20.07 22.16 -42.53
N THR A 235 21.31 21.78 -42.85
CA THR A 235 22.42 22.71 -43.08
C THR A 235 22.22 23.38 -44.43
N MET A 236 21.71 24.61 -44.43
CA MET A 236 21.92 25.54 -45.53
C MET A 236 23.15 26.37 -45.22
N THR A 237 24.22 26.13 -45.98
CA THR A 237 25.40 26.98 -46.03
C THR A 237 25.03 28.33 -46.63
N THR A 238 25.21 29.40 -45.87
CA THR A 238 25.36 30.75 -46.44
C THR A 238 26.57 31.43 -45.84
N ASP A 239 27.27 32.12 -46.72
CA ASP A 239 28.61 32.66 -46.61
C ASP A 239 28.85 33.60 -45.42
N VAL A 240 30.13 33.66 -45.08
CA VAL A 240 30.79 34.49 -44.08
C VAL A 240 30.35 35.95 -44.17
N ASP A 241 29.82 36.50 -43.07
CA ASP A 241 29.91 37.93 -42.76
C ASP A 241 30.69 38.11 -41.45
N MET A 242 31.75 38.91 -41.53
CA MET A 242 32.66 39.22 -40.43
C MET A 242 32.08 40.40 -39.65
N SER A 243 31.28 40.14 -38.61
CA SER A 243 30.88 41.17 -37.66
C SER A 243 31.12 40.73 -36.22
N GLU A 244 32.07 41.43 -35.59
CA GLU A 244 32.23 41.63 -34.14
C GLU A 244 31.89 40.45 -33.23
N THR A 245 32.87 39.57 -33.01
CA THR A 245 32.86 38.65 -31.88
C THR A 245 32.71 39.47 -30.60
N ASN A 246 31.51 39.44 -30.00
CA ASN A 246 31.20 40.14 -28.77
C ASN A 246 32.27 39.82 -27.70
N PRO A 247 33.07 40.80 -27.22
CA PRO A 247 34.13 40.56 -26.22
C PRO A 247 33.59 39.94 -24.92
N TYR A 248 32.32 40.19 -24.61
CA TYR A 248 31.64 39.62 -23.45
C TYR A 248 31.34 38.13 -23.61
N ALA A 249 31.14 37.62 -24.84
CA ALA A 249 30.90 36.20 -25.06
C ALA A 249 32.15 35.33 -24.81
N SER A 250 33.34 35.88 -25.08
CA SER A 250 34.61 35.22 -24.75
C SER A 250 34.86 35.22 -23.24
N MET A 251 34.53 36.32 -22.55
CA MET A 251 34.64 36.42 -21.10
C MET A 251 33.62 35.51 -20.39
N ASP A 252 32.38 35.44 -20.87
CA ASP A 252 31.34 34.54 -20.34
C ASP A 252 31.77 33.08 -20.50
N SER A 253 32.29 32.70 -21.68
CA SER A 253 32.81 31.34 -21.90
C SER A 253 34.03 31.00 -21.04
N GLU A 254 34.92 31.97 -20.78
CA GLU A 254 36.10 31.78 -19.92
C GLU A 254 35.72 31.74 -18.44
N TYR A 255 34.69 32.51 -18.04
CA TYR A 255 34.11 32.49 -16.70
C TYR A 255 33.31 31.20 -16.44
N ASP A 256 32.60 30.68 -17.44
CA ASP A 256 31.94 29.37 -17.38
C ASP A 256 32.97 28.25 -17.17
N LEU A 257 34.09 28.25 -17.92
CA LEU A 257 35.20 27.30 -17.73
C LEU A 257 35.85 27.43 -16.33
N TYR A 258 35.98 28.66 -15.82
CA TYR A 258 36.48 28.92 -14.48
C TYR A 258 35.51 28.40 -13.40
N LEU A 259 34.20 28.63 -13.56
CA LEU A 259 33.17 28.13 -12.66
C LEU A 259 33.09 26.60 -12.70
N GLU A 260 33.25 25.96 -13.86
CA GLU A 260 33.35 24.50 -13.99
C GLU A 260 34.58 23.96 -13.26
N ALA A 261 35.73 24.64 -13.38
CA ALA A 261 36.96 24.30 -12.66
C ALA A 261 36.83 24.47 -11.14
N GLU A 262 36.22 25.57 -10.66
CA GLU A 262 35.96 25.81 -9.23
C GLU A 262 34.91 24.86 -8.66
N GLN A 263 33.84 24.56 -9.41
CA GLN A 263 32.82 23.59 -9.00
C GLN A 263 33.38 22.17 -8.90
N SER A 264 34.41 21.83 -9.68
CA SER A 264 35.16 20.58 -9.51
C SER A 264 35.95 20.52 -8.18
N MET A 265 36.27 21.68 -7.58
CA MET A 265 37.02 21.77 -6.31
C MET A 265 36.11 21.81 -5.06
N GLY A 266 34.80 22.00 -5.22
CA GLY A 266 33.85 22.19 -4.12
C GLY A 266 32.79 21.10 -4.03
N CYS A 267 33.15 19.96 -3.42
CA CYS A 267 32.35 18.74 -3.18
C CYS A 267 32.60 17.62 -4.20
N ASN A 268 33.07 16.46 -3.71
CA ASN A 268 33.65 15.36 -4.50
C ASN A 268 32.66 14.60 -5.40
N ASN A 269 31.36 14.91 -5.38
CA ASN A 269 30.33 14.48 -6.32
C ASN A 269 28.97 15.10 -5.93
N GLU A 270 28.03 15.16 -6.88
CA GLU A 270 26.66 15.66 -6.71
C GLU A 270 25.91 14.99 -5.54
N LEU A 271 26.17 13.70 -5.29
CA LEU A 271 25.55 12.92 -4.24
C LEU A 271 25.96 13.39 -2.83
N ASP A 272 27.25 13.61 -2.60
CA ASP A 272 27.76 14.09 -1.31
C ASP A 272 27.20 15.49 -1.00
N LYS A 273 27.04 16.34 -2.02
CA LYS A 273 26.38 17.65 -1.90
C LYS A 273 24.94 17.50 -1.42
N PHE A 274 24.15 16.63 -2.06
CA PHE A 274 22.77 16.35 -1.64
C PHE A 274 22.70 15.81 -0.20
N LEU A 275 23.60 14.90 0.18
CA LEU A 275 23.61 14.29 1.52
C LEU A 275 24.05 15.26 2.62
N ALA A 276 24.95 16.21 2.31
CA ALA A 276 25.43 17.21 3.26
C ALA A 276 24.42 18.33 3.53
N GLU A 277 23.54 18.62 2.58
CA GLU A 277 22.53 19.67 2.74
C GLU A 277 21.47 19.33 3.80
N ASN A 278 20.92 20.38 4.40
CA ASN A 278 19.83 20.23 5.35
C ASN A 278 18.61 19.52 4.71
N CYS A 279 17.85 18.81 5.55
CA CYS A 279 16.60 18.20 5.12
C CYS A 279 15.55 19.28 4.88
N GLU A 280 14.72 19.07 3.86
CA GLU A 280 13.54 19.90 3.61
C GLU A 280 12.52 19.80 4.76
N GLY A 281 11.66 20.81 4.87
CA GLY A 281 10.64 20.88 5.92
C GLY A 281 9.67 19.70 5.90
N ARG A 282 9.66 18.88 6.97
CA ARG A 282 8.77 17.70 7.08
C ARG A 282 7.27 18.00 7.25
N LYS A 283 6.90 19.26 7.53
CA LYS A 283 5.53 19.63 7.90
C LYS A 283 4.62 19.86 6.70
N ASP A 284 5.17 19.92 5.49
CA ASP A 284 4.36 20.08 4.29
C ASP A 284 3.69 18.75 3.90
N VAL A 285 2.37 18.72 4.05
CA VAL A 285 1.51 17.57 3.73
C VAL A 285 1.34 17.41 2.21
N ASN A 286 1.50 18.50 1.45
CA ASN A 286 1.31 18.52 0.00
C ASN A 286 2.65 18.45 -0.77
N PHE A 287 3.74 18.07 -0.09
CA PHE A 287 5.05 17.97 -0.71
C PHE A 287 5.09 16.88 -1.77
N ASP A 288 5.33 17.27 -3.01
CA ASP A 288 5.55 16.37 -4.14
C ASP A 288 7.05 16.16 -4.37
N VAL A 289 7.51 14.95 -4.03
CA VAL A 289 8.92 14.55 -4.15
C VAL A 289 9.40 14.53 -5.60
N LEU A 290 8.56 14.15 -6.57
CA LEU A 290 8.93 14.13 -7.99
C LEU A 290 9.01 15.55 -8.55
N LEU A 291 8.09 16.42 -8.15
CA LEU A 291 8.14 17.83 -8.52
C LEU A 291 9.38 18.53 -7.93
N TRP A 292 9.76 18.19 -6.70
CA TRP A 292 11.00 18.70 -6.10
C TRP A 292 12.23 18.26 -6.91
N TRP A 293 12.34 16.98 -7.28
CA TRP A 293 13.45 16.50 -8.11
C TRP A 293 13.47 17.12 -9.50
N LYS A 294 12.29 17.34 -10.10
CA LYS A 294 12.16 18.04 -11.39
C LYS A 294 12.61 19.49 -11.31
N THR A 295 12.26 20.20 -10.23
CA THR A 295 12.65 21.61 -10.03
C THR A 295 14.14 21.75 -9.76
N ASN A 296 14.73 20.77 -9.06
CA ASN A 296 16.16 20.78 -8.71
C ASN A 296 17.05 20.03 -9.72
N SER A 297 16.52 19.62 -10.88
CA SER A 297 17.28 18.82 -11.85
C SER A 297 18.48 19.56 -12.45
N GLY A 298 18.45 20.90 -12.50
CA GLY A 298 19.60 21.70 -12.94
C GLY A 298 20.76 21.66 -11.94
N ARG A 299 20.45 21.57 -10.64
CA ARG A 299 21.44 21.45 -9.56
C ARG A 299 21.94 20.02 -9.39
N TYR A 300 21.05 19.07 -9.64
CA TYR A 300 21.27 17.65 -9.46
C TYR A 300 21.01 16.88 -10.77
N GLN A 301 21.94 16.95 -11.71
CA GLN A 301 21.74 16.46 -13.08
C GLN A 301 21.67 14.93 -13.16
N VAL A 302 22.53 14.22 -12.42
CA VAL A 302 22.59 12.75 -12.43
C VAL A 302 21.60 12.18 -11.40
N LEU A 303 21.57 12.77 -10.20
CA LEU A 303 20.78 12.29 -9.08
C LEU A 303 19.27 12.49 -9.32
N SER A 304 18.85 13.55 -10.04
CA SER A 304 17.43 13.72 -10.40
C SER A 304 16.93 12.63 -11.36
N LYS A 305 17.77 12.17 -12.30
CA LYS A 305 17.44 11.05 -13.20
C LYS A 305 17.32 9.75 -12.42
N MET A 306 18.29 9.47 -11.53
CA MET A 306 18.25 8.32 -10.63
C MET A 306 17.02 8.35 -9.72
N ALA A 307 16.70 9.50 -9.13
CA ALA A 307 15.54 9.67 -8.27
C ALA A 307 14.22 9.48 -9.00
N ARG A 308 14.08 10.00 -10.22
CA ARG A 308 12.91 9.76 -11.05
C ARG A 308 12.65 8.26 -11.23
N ASP A 309 13.69 7.51 -11.57
CA ASP A 309 13.55 6.09 -11.91
C ASP A 309 13.34 5.22 -10.66
N VAL A 310 14.06 5.51 -9.56
CA VAL A 310 13.88 4.78 -8.28
C VAL A 310 12.53 5.08 -7.63
N LEU A 311 12.09 6.34 -7.62
CA LEU A 311 10.84 6.73 -6.97
C LEU A 311 9.61 6.29 -7.78
N ALA A 312 9.74 6.10 -9.09
CA ALA A 312 8.65 5.58 -9.92
C ALA A 312 8.30 4.10 -9.61
N VAL A 313 9.17 3.35 -8.94
CA VAL A 313 8.91 1.96 -8.58
C VAL A 313 7.86 1.88 -7.47
N PRO A 314 6.69 1.24 -7.70
CA PRO A 314 5.70 1.04 -6.65
C PRO A 314 6.18 0.00 -5.63
N VAL A 315 5.86 0.22 -4.35
CA VAL A 315 6.18 -0.74 -3.27
C VAL A 315 5.41 -2.05 -3.41
N SER A 316 4.21 -1.98 -3.99
CA SER A 316 3.29 -3.10 -4.08
C SER A 316 2.93 -3.42 -5.52
N THR A 317 2.80 -4.71 -5.82
CA THR A 317 2.24 -5.22 -7.08
C THR A 317 0.73 -5.01 -7.16
N VAL A 318 0.06 -4.60 -6.07
CA VAL A 318 -1.40 -4.42 -6.00
C VAL A 318 -1.94 -3.39 -7.00
N ALA A 319 -1.12 -2.42 -7.44
CA ALA A 319 -1.49 -1.54 -8.55
C ALA A 319 -1.80 -2.33 -9.84
N SER A 320 -1.12 -3.44 -10.08
CA SER A 320 -1.45 -4.39 -11.16
C SER A 320 -2.66 -5.27 -10.83
N GLU A 321 -2.87 -5.66 -9.56
CA GLU A 321 -4.05 -6.42 -9.12
C GLU A 321 -5.35 -5.63 -9.25
N SER A 322 -5.33 -4.30 -9.08
CA SER A 322 -6.48 -3.43 -9.37
C SER A 322 -6.80 -3.38 -10.88
N ALA A 323 -5.77 -3.42 -11.73
CA ALA A 323 -5.99 -3.57 -13.18
C ALA A 323 -6.64 -4.92 -13.51
N PHE A 324 -6.27 -6.00 -12.80
CA PHE A 324 -6.91 -7.32 -12.94
C PHE A 324 -8.31 -7.40 -12.33
N SER A 325 -8.58 -6.68 -11.24
CA SER A 325 -9.93 -6.59 -10.65
C SER A 325 -10.88 -5.74 -11.51
N THR A 326 -10.37 -4.67 -12.14
CA THR A 326 -11.06 -3.96 -13.23
C THR A 326 -11.30 -4.88 -14.43
N GLY A 327 -10.46 -5.90 -14.58
CA GLY A 327 -10.62 -7.01 -15.50
C GLY A 327 -11.97 -7.72 -15.36
N GLY A 328 -12.66 -7.71 -14.22
CA GLY A 328 -14.03 -8.24 -14.12
C GLY A 328 -15.06 -7.49 -14.97
N ARG A 329 -14.78 -6.24 -15.38
CA ARG A 329 -15.60 -5.44 -16.30
C ARG A 329 -15.20 -5.63 -17.79
N ILE A 330 -14.02 -6.19 -18.05
CA ILE A 330 -13.49 -6.44 -19.41
C ILE A 330 -13.65 -7.92 -19.78
N LEU A 331 -13.39 -8.80 -18.82
CA LEU A 331 -13.56 -10.24 -18.76
C LEU A 331 -14.71 -10.55 -17.80
N ASP A 332 -15.93 -10.20 -18.20
CA ASP A 332 -17.12 -10.73 -17.54
C ASP A 332 -17.44 -12.14 -18.09
N PRO A 333 -18.29 -12.95 -17.42
CA PRO A 333 -18.63 -14.30 -17.90
C PRO A 333 -19.18 -14.36 -19.34
N PHE A 334 -19.78 -13.26 -19.83
CA PHE A 334 -20.32 -13.08 -21.17
C PHE A 334 -19.27 -12.58 -22.20
N ARG A 335 -18.09 -12.11 -21.76
CA ARG A 335 -16.95 -11.65 -22.58
C ARG A 335 -15.73 -12.57 -22.53
N SER A 336 -15.94 -13.84 -22.20
CA SER A 336 -14.89 -14.86 -22.06
C SER A 336 -14.23 -15.31 -23.38
N SER A 337 -14.66 -14.81 -24.54
CA SER A 337 -14.10 -15.16 -25.87
C SER A 337 -13.05 -14.19 -26.42
N LEU A 338 -12.67 -13.16 -25.65
CA LEU A 338 -11.64 -12.21 -26.07
C LEU A 338 -10.27 -12.88 -26.16
N SER A 339 -9.51 -12.60 -27.22
CA SER A 339 -8.11 -13.01 -27.30
C SER A 339 -7.26 -12.26 -26.26
N PRO A 340 -6.16 -12.87 -25.78
CA PRO A 340 -5.22 -12.19 -24.87
C PRO A 340 -4.76 -10.82 -25.38
N ASP A 341 -4.49 -10.70 -26.68
CA ASP A 341 -4.07 -9.45 -27.33
C ASP A 341 -5.16 -8.37 -27.24
N MET A 342 -6.42 -8.74 -27.46
CA MET A 342 -7.54 -7.80 -27.36
C MET A 342 -7.75 -7.34 -25.92
N VAL A 343 -7.61 -8.24 -24.94
CA VAL A 343 -7.66 -7.88 -23.51
C VAL A 343 -6.56 -6.89 -23.17
N GLN A 344 -5.33 -7.12 -23.64
CA GLN A 344 -4.21 -6.20 -23.43
C GLN A 344 -4.51 -4.80 -24.02
N VAL A 345 -4.97 -4.74 -25.27
CA VAL A 345 -5.32 -3.48 -25.93
C VAL A 345 -6.41 -2.73 -25.16
N LEU A 346 -7.45 -3.42 -24.70
CA LEU A 346 -8.54 -2.79 -23.94
C LEU A 346 -8.06 -2.24 -22.59
N VAL A 347 -7.26 -3.01 -21.84
CA VAL A 347 -6.71 -2.58 -20.55
C VAL A 347 -5.77 -1.38 -20.73
N CYS A 348 -4.83 -1.44 -21.69
CA CYS A 348 -3.89 -0.36 -21.98
C CYS A 348 -4.59 0.90 -22.48
N SER A 349 -5.54 0.77 -23.42
CA SER A 349 -6.30 1.90 -23.95
C SER A 349 -7.15 2.56 -22.87
N GLN A 350 -7.79 1.77 -22.00
CA GLN A 350 -8.52 2.32 -20.86
C GLN A 350 -7.61 3.11 -19.93
N ASN A 351 -6.41 2.61 -19.61
CA ASN A 351 -5.45 3.30 -18.77
C ASN A 351 -4.97 4.61 -19.44
N TRP A 352 -4.59 4.57 -20.72
CA TRP A 352 -4.15 5.75 -21.46
C TRP A 352 -5.24 6.82 -21.61
N LEU A 353 -6.49 6.44 -21.88
CA LEU A 353 -7.62 7.37 -21.95
C LEU A 353 -7.94 7.97 -20.58
N LYS A 354 -7.76 7.19 -19.51
CA LYS A 354 -7.86 7.65 -18.12
C LYS A 354 -6.62 8.39 -17.61
N SER A 355 -5.56 8.58 -18.41
CA SER A 355 -4.38 9.32 -17.95
C SER A 355 -4.68 10.78 -17.59
N SER A 356 -5.80 11.34 -18.09
CA SER A 356 -6.32 12.66 -17.69
C SER A 356 -7.21 12.63 -16.43
N VAL A 357 -7.65 11.45 -15.97
CA VAL A 357 -8.41 11.23 -14.72
C VAL A 357 -7.80 10.01 -14.01
N PRO A 358 -6.80 10.24 -13.13
CA PRO A 358 -5.99 9.18 -12.58
C PRO A 358 -6.81 8.07 -11.92
N ILE A 359 -6.45 6.80 -12.14
CA ILE A 359 -7.11 5.66 -11.48
C ILE A 359 -6.82 5.74 -9.97
N SER A 360 -7.77 6.28 -9.22
CA SER A 360 -7.75 6.24 -7.76
C SER A 360 -7.98 4.81 -7.33
N LEU A 361 -6.91 4.11 -6.95
CA LEU A 361 -7.01 2.75 -6.43
C LEU A 361 -7.83 2.70 -5.14
N ARG A 362 -7.85 3.79 -4.38
CA ARG A 362 -8.82 3.99 -3.30
C ARG A 362 -10.25 3.89 -3.81
N ASN A 363 -10.59 4.62 -4.87
CA ASN A 363 -11.94 4.55 -5.45
C ASN A 363 -12.20 3.21 -6.11
N ALA A 364 -11.20 2.54 -6.68
CA ALA A 364 -11.36 1.20 -7.25
C ALA A 364 -11.56 0.13 -6.17
N MET A 365 -10.85 0.23 -5.04
CA MET A 365 -11.07 -0.63 -3.87
C MET A 365 -12.43 -0.35 -3.23
N ASP A 366 -12.75 0.92 -3.03
CA ASP A 366 -14.06 1.35 -2.52
C ASP A 366 -15.18 0.93 -3.51
N GLU A 367 -14.96 0.98 -4.84
CA GLU A 367 -15.89 0.48 -5.88
C GLU A 367 -16.02 -1.04 -5.87
N VAL A 368 -14.93 -1.79 -5.65
CA VAL A 368 -14.99 -3.25 -5.52
C VAL A 368 -15.71 -3.63 -4.23
N GLU A 369 -15.49 -2.89 -3.15
CA GLU A 369 -16.20 -3.03 -1.88
C GLU A 369 -17.69 -2.72 -2.07
N LEU A 370 -18.04 -1.61 -2.74
CA LEU A 370 -19.41 -1.24 -3.09
C LEU A 370 -20.08 -2.24 -4.05
N LEU A 371 -19.37 -2.76 -5.04
CA LEU A 371 -19.89 -3.79 -5.96
C LEU A 371 -20.08 -5.11 -5.25
N GLN A 372 -19.25 -5.44 -4.27
CA GLN A 372 -19.44 -6.59 -3.39
C GLN A 372 -20.65 -6.36 -2.48
N GLU A 373 -20.83 -5.15 -1.93
CA GLU A 373 -22.02 -4.75 -1.18
C GLU A 373 -23.30 -4.86 -2.05
N GLU A 374 -23.27 -4.42 -3.31
CA GLU A 374 -24.37 -4.55 -4.26
C GLU A 374 -24.62 -6.00 -4.66
N TYR A 375 -23.58 -6.81 -4.89
CA TYR A 375 -23.71 -8.22 -5.22
C TYR A 375 -24.28 -9.02 -4.06
N ASP A 376 -23.76 -8.79 -2.85
CA ASP A 376 -24.27 -9.42 -1.63
C ASP A 376 -25.73 -8.96 -1.40
N PHE A 377 -26.06 -7.69 -1.65
CA PHE A 377 -27.43 -7.18 -1.58
C PHE A 377 -28.37 -7.83 -2.62
N ALA A 378 -27.94 -7.94 -3.88
CA ALA A 378 -28.71 -8.52 -4.98
C ALA A 378 -28.91 -10.04 -4.82
N PHE A 379 -27.88 -10.74 -4.33
CA PHE A 379 -27.97 -12.15 -3.98
C PHE A 379 -29.04 -12.36 -2.88
N LEU A 380 -29.06 -11.49 -1.87
CA LEU A 380 -30.05 -11.52 -0.79
C LEU A 380 -31.48 -11.15 -1.24
N GLU A 381 -31.67 -10.26 -2.21
CA GLU A 381 -33.01 -9.99 -2.80
C GLU A 381 -33.53 -11.18 -3.61
N SER A 382 -32.65 -11.94 -4.26
CA SER A 382 -33.02 -13.11 -5.06
C SER A 382 -33.48 -14.31 -4.20
N GLU A 383 -32.88 -14.54 -3.04
CA GLU A 383 -33.31 -15.61 -2.12
C GLU A 383 -34.62 -15.27 -1.38
N THR A 384 -34.93 -13.97 -1.25
CA THR A 384 -36.09 -13.50 -0.48
C THR A 384 -37.35 -13.32 -1.33
N SER A 385 -37.22 -13.21 -2.65
CA SER A 385 -38.31 -13.25 -3.62
C SER A 385 -38.73 -14.69 -3.97
N GLY A 386 -37.82 -15.66 -3.85
CA GLY A 386 -38.08 -17.08 -4.12
C GLY A 386 -39.00 -17.82 -3.13
N THR A 387 -39.38 -17.20 -2.00
CA THR A 387 -40.20 -17.85 -0.95
C THR A 387 -41.66 -17.38 -0.88
N SER A 388 -42.16 -16.64 -1.88
CA SER A 388 -43.53 -16.07 -1.87
C SER A 388 -44.47 -16.52 -3.01
N SER A 389 -44.21 -17.67 -3.66
CA SER A 389 -45.14 -18.21 -4.68
C SER A 389 -45.48 -19.70 -4.50
N VAL A 390 -46.05 -20.06 -3.35
CA VAL A 390 -46.93 -21.26 -3.29
C VAL A 390 -48.26 -20.85 -2.68
N GLY A 391 -49.03 -20.11 -3.47
CA GLY A 391 -50.45 -19.87 -3.25
C GLY A 391 -51.28 -20.71 -4.23
N SER A 392 -51.93 -21.74 -3.71
CA SER A 392 -53.29 -22.18 -4.05
C SER A 392 -53.74 -22.15 -5.53
N SER A 393 -53.93 -23.34 -6.12
CA SER A 393 -55.04 -23.58 -7.05
C SER A 393 -55.64 -24.97 -6.81
N SER A 394 -56.92 -24.96 -6.50
CA SER A 394 -57.81 -26.07 -6.18
C SER A 394 -58.25 -26.90 -7.40
N SER A 395 -58.72 -28.11 -7.09
CA SER A 395 -59.84 -28.84 -7.74
C SER A 395 -59.78 -29.18 -9.23
N ALA A 396 -59.63 -30.47 -9.51
CA ALA A 396 -60.66 -31.30 -10.15
C ALA A 396 -60.60 -32.71 -9.57
#